data_AF-A0AAD7RND6-F1
#
_entry.id   AF-A0AAD7RND6-F1
#
_cell.length_a   1.000
_cell.length_b   1.000
_cell.length_c   1.000
_cell.angle_alpha   90.00
_cell.angle_beta   90.00
_cell.angle_gamma   90.00
#
_symmetry.space_group_name_H-M   'P 1'
#
loop_
_entity.id
_entity.type
_entity.pdbx_description
1 polymer ?
#
loop_
_entity_poly.entity_id
_entity_poly.type
_entity_poly.pdbx_seq_one_letter_code
_entity_poly.pdbx_strand_id
1 'polypeptide(L)'
;MISLKSRMPNYGLPRYQWLTQAWNFFQTEFKCCGVIYFTDWLEMTEMEWPPDSCCARQYPGCARQAHYWDLSDLHQEGCGPKIYSFIRGTKQLQVLRFLGVSIGVSQILAMTLTLTLLWALYYDRRAPDPPEQGLPGPDSAPHSPCQGQDTAKPSPARPAEAWTPALPNGHTQFEMEQIS
;
A
#
# COMPACT_ATOMS: atom_id res chain seq x y z
N MET A 1 -3.44 -15.36 17.01
CA MET A 1 -4.40 -16.28 16.33
C MET A 1 -5.85 -16.09 16.81
N ILE A 2 -6.09 -15.51 18.00
CA ILE A 2 -7.43 -15.28 18.59
C ILE A 2 -8.36 -14.41 17.71
N SER A 3 -7.81 -13.50 16.90
CA SER A 3 -8.59 -12.66 15.98
C SER A 3 -9.38 -13.46 14.93
N LEU A 4 -8.85 -14.59 14.44
CA LEU A 4 -9.52 -15.38 13.42
C LEU A 4 -10.70 -16.18 14.01
N LYS A 5 -10.53 -16.69 15.24
CA LYS A 5 -11.58 -17.36 16.01
C LYS A 5 -12.80 -16.46 16.24
N SER A 6 -12.60 -15.16 16.48
CA SER A 6 -13.71 -14.21 16.70
C SER A 6 -14.65 -14.06 15.50
N ARG A 7 -14.20 -14.38 14.28
CA ARG A 7 -15.04 -14.28 13.07
C ARG A 7 -15.79 -15.57 12.74
N MET A 8 -15.39 -16.70 13.32
CA MET A 8 -15.98 -18.02 13.12
C MET A 8 -17.50 -18.10 13.38
N PRO A 9 -18.07 -17.44 14.42
CA PRO A 9 -19.52 -17.45 14.65
C PRO A 9 -20.36 -16.89 13.49
N ASN A 10 -19.77 -16.10 12.60
CA ASN A 10 -20.47 -15.51 11.46
C ASN A 10 -20.55 -16.46 10.25
N TYR A 11 -19.96 -17.65 10.35
CA TYR A 11 -20.01 -18.67 9.31
C TYR A 11 -21.46 -19.14 9.10
N GLY A 12 -21.87 -19.30 7.84
CA GLY A 12 -23.23 -19.72 7.46
C GLY A 12 -24.29 -18.61 7.50
N LEU A 13 -23.99 -17.43 8.05
CA LEU A 13 -24.94 -16.32 8.10
C LEU A 13 -25.17 -15.70 6.69
N PRO A 14 -26.42 -15.41 6.29
CA PRO A 14 -26.73 -14.81 4.98
C PRO A 14 -26.01 -13.49 4.72
N ARG A 15 -25.78 -12.68 5.77
CA ARG A 15 -25.05 -11.41 5.67
C ARG A 15 -23.55 -11.57 5.41
N TYR A 16 -22.98 -12.74 5.73
CA TYR A 16 -21.54 -13.00 5.67
C TYR A 16 -21.22 -14.21 4.77
N GLN A 17 -21.93 -14.35 3.64
CA GLN A 17 -21.68 -15.39 2.65
C GLN A 17 -20.24 -15.38 2.13
N TRP A 18 -19.66 -14.21 1.90
CA TRP A 18 -18.26 -14.07 1.49
C TRP A 18 -17.29 -14.68 2.50
N LEU A 19 -17.59 -14.58 3.79
CA LEU A 19 -16.75 -15.12 4.87
C LEU A 19 -16.83 -16.64 4.90
N THR A 20 -18.05 -17.17 4.73
CA THR A 20 -18.30 -18.62 4.61
C THR A 20 -17.53 -19.19 3.42
N GLN A 21 -17.59 -18.52 2.27
CA GLN A 21 -16.86 -18.93 1.07
C GLN A 21 -15.34 -18.86 1.27
N ALA A 22 -14.85 -17.81 1.94
CA ALA A 22 -13.42 -17.70 2.25
C ALA A 22 -12.96 -18.85 3.16
N TRP A 23 -13.72 -19.18 4.21
CA TRP A 23 -13.44 -20.34 5.07
C TRP A 23 -13.39 -21.64 4.29
N ASN A 24 -14.39 -21.88 3.43
CA ASN A 24 -14.45 -23.08 2.60
C ASN A 24 -13.25 -23.15 1.66
N PHE A 25 -12.90 -22.05 1.00
CA PHE A 25 -11.74 -21.98 0.13
C PHE A 25 -10.45 -22.32 0.89
N PHE A 26 -10.20 -21.68 2.04
CA PHE A 26 -8.97 -21.93 2.79
C PHE A 26 -8.86 -23.38 3.28
N GLN A 27 -9.95 -23.97 3.78
CA GLN A 27 -9.93 -25.34 4.28
C GLN A 27 -9.67 -26.36 3.17
N THR A 28 -10.29 -26.14 2.01
CA THR A 28 -10.20 -27.06 0.87
C THR A 28 -8.87 -26.94 0.13
N GLU A 29 -8.36 -25.72 -0.02
CA GLU A 29 -7.09 -25.42 -0.70
C GLU A 29 -5.88 -25.79 0.18
N PHE A 30 -5.85 -25.32 1.42
CA PHE A 30 -4.73 -25.59 2.31
C PHE A 30 -4.83 -26.94 3.01
N LYS A 31 -5.93 -27.70 2.83
CA LYS A 31 -6.13 -29.00 3.48
C LYS A 31 -6.01 -28.87 5.00
N CYS A 32 -6.84 -28.02 5.59
CA CYS A 32 -6.84 -27.68 7.01
C CYS A 32 -8.27 -27.58 7.55
N CYS A 33 -8.43 -27.65 8.88
CA CYS A 33 -9.72 -27.45 9.54
C CYS A 33 -9.58 -26.62 10.81
N GLY A 34 -10.44 -25.61 10.93
CA GLY A 34 -10.44 -24.66 12.04
C GLY A 34 -9.23 -23.72 12.05
N VAL A 35 -9.07 -22.94 13.13
CA VAL A 35 -7.94 -22.00 13.24
C VAL A 35 -6.69 -22.75 13.70
N ILE A 36 -6.82 -23.54 14.75
CA ILE A 36 -5.78 -24.38 15.35
C ILE A 36 -6.15 -25.85 15.17
N TYR A 37 -7.41 -26.22 15.40
CA TYR A 37 -7.94 -27.58 15.20
C TYR A 37 -9.42 -27.54 14.80
N PHE A 38 -9.95 -28.67 14.30
CA PHE A 38 -11.36 -28.80 13.91
C PHE A 38 -12.33 -28.50 15.08
N THR A 39 -11.91 -28.77 16.32
CA THR A 39 -12.69 -28.51 17.54
C THR A 39 -13.01 -27.02 17.73
N ASP A 40 -12.26 -26.12 17.10
CA ASP A 40 -12.55 -24.69 17.12
C ASP A 40 -13.93 -24.37 16.54
N TRP A 41 -14.44 -25.18 15.62
CA TRP A 41 -15.80 -25.03 15.12
C TRP A 41 -16.83 -25.29 16.22
N LEU A 42 -16.61 -26.31 17.05
CA LEU A 42 -17.52 -26.66 18.14
C LEU A 42 -17.40 -25.68 19.33
N GLU A 43 -16.19 -25.16 19.58
CA GLU A 43 -15.94 -24.22 20.67
C GLU A 43 -16.42 -22.80 20.33
N MET A 44 -16.17 -22.35 19.10
CA MET A 44 -16.41 -20.96 18.69
C MET A 44 -17.74 -20.76 17.99
N THR A 45 -18.43 -21.82 17.57
CA THR A 45 -19.72 -21.73 16.89
C THR A 45 -20.71 -22.70 17.53
N GLU A 46 -22.01 -22.47 17.33
CA GLU A 46 -23.07 -23.36 17.83
C GLU A 46 -23.22 -24.64 16.96
N MET A 47 -22.21 -24.99 16.16
CA MET A 47 -22.23 -26.17 15.29
C MET A 47 -21.77 -27.42 16.03
N GLU A 48 -22.52 -28.52 15.90
CA GLU A 48 -22.18 -29.82 16.50
C GLU A 48 -21.02 -30.53 15.77
N TRP A 49 -20.82 -30.23 14.49
CA TRP A 49 -19.73 -30.74 13.66
C TRP A 49 -19.17 -29.63 12.76
N PRO A 50 -17.90 -29.72 12.31
CA PRO A 50 -17.33 -28.72 11.41
C PRO A 50 -17.97 -28.77 10.01
N PRO A 51 -17.73 -27.77 9.15
CA PRO A 51 -18.25 -27.77 7.79
C PRO A 51 -17.61 -28.86 6.91
N ASP A 52 -18.34 -29.32 5.88
CA ASP A 52 -17.90 -30.38 4.96
C ASP A 52 -16.61 -30.03 4.18
N SER A 53 -16.27 -28.74 4.06
CA SER A 53 -15.00 -28.25 3.51
C SER A 53 -13.77 -28.70 4.31
N CYS A 54 -13.95 -29.10 5.57
CA CYS A 54 -12.90 -29.71 6.39
C CYS A 54 -12.58 -31.16 6.01
N CYS A 55 -13.35 -31.81 5.16
CA CYS A 55 -13.10 -33.19 4.76
C CYS A 55 -12.01 -33.33 3.70
N ALA A 56 -11.23 -34.42 3.80
CA ALA A 56 -10.26 -34.79 2.77
C ALA A 56 -10.96 -35.09 1.42
N ARG A 57 -12.11 -35.75 1.47
CA ARG A 57 -13.01 -35.98 0.33
C ARG A 57 -14.32 -35.25 0.55
N GLN A 58 -14.63 -34.28 -0.30
CA GLN A 58 -15.86 -33.50 -0.18
C GLN A 58 -17.04 -34.25 -0.77
N TYR A 59 -18.03 -34.50 0.08
CA TYR A 59 -19.37 -34.91 -0.29
C TYR A 59 -20.34 -34.37 0.77
N PRO A 60 -21.62 -34.16 0.43
CA PRO A 60 -22.60 -33.63 1.37
C PRO A 60 -22.70 -34.49 2.64
N GLY A 61 -22.53 -33.87 3.81
CA GLY A 61 -22.63 -34.55 5.11
C GLY A 61 -21.39 -35.35 5.52
N CYS A 62 -20.26 -35.19 4.82
CA CYS A 62 -19.01 -35.84 5.17
C CYS A 62 -18.56 -35.51 6.61
N ALA A 63 -18.60 -34.24 7.01
CA ALA A 63 -18.08 -33.85 8.32
C ALA A 63 -18.92 -34.42 9.46
N ARG A 64 -20.24 -34.54 9.25
CA ARG A 64 -21.15 -35.21 10.18
C ARG A 64 -20.80 -36.69 10.29
N GLN A 65 -20.63 -37.38 9.17
CA GLN A 65 -20.27 -38.80 9.17
C GLN A 65 -18.92 -39.03 9.87
N ALA A 66 -17.91 -38.24 9.53
CA ALA A 66 -16.58 -38.37 10.11
C ALA A 66 -16.56 -38.06 11.61
N HIS A 67 -17.38 -37.12 12.10
CA HIS A 67 -17.53 -36.85 13.54
C HIS A 67 -18.00 -38.08 14.33
N TYR A 68 -18.91 -38.90 13.77
CA TYR A 68 -19.46 -40.07 14.46
C TYR A 68 -18.66 -41.36 14.27
N TRP A 69 -18.00 -41.54 13.12
CA TRP A 69 -17.35 -42.80 12.76
C TRP A 69 -15.83 -42.74 12.77
N ASP A 70 -15.24 -41.76 12.08
CA ASP A 70 -13.79 -41.63 11.96
C ASP A 70 -13.36 -40.19 11.66
N LEU A 71 -12.68 -39.56 12.62
CA LEU A 71 -12.17 -38.20 12.50
C LEU A 71 -10.96 -38.10 11.56
N SER A 72 -10.40 -39.23 11.12
CA SER A 72 -9.28 -39.26 10.17
C SER A 72 -9.67 -38.77 8.77
N ASP A 73 -10.97 -38.77 8.45
CA ASP A 73 -11.49 -38.21 7.20
C ASP A 73 -11.48 -36.66 7.17
N LEU A 74 -11.24 -36.01 8.32
CA LEU A 74 -11.06 -34.56 8.42
C LEU A 74 -9.59 -34.15 8.31
N HIS A 75 -9.36 -32.94 7.83
CA HIS A 75 -8.06 -32.31 7.93
C HIS A 75 -7.71 -32.03 9.40
N GLN A 76 -6.70 -32.74 9.90
CA GLN A 76 -6.22 -32.66 11.29
C GLN A 76 -5.46 -31.36 11.60
N GLU A 77 -4.87 -30.72 10.59
CA GLU A 77 -4.08 -29.51 10.75
C GLU A 77 -4.95 -28.24 10.76
N GLY A 78 -4.64 -27.29 11.65
CA GLY A 78 -5.27 -25.97 11.68
C GLY A 78 -4.88 -25.08 10.51
N CYS A 79 -5.80 -24.22 10.07
CA CYS A 79 -5.53 -23.29 8.97
C CYS A 79 -4.59 -22.14 9.37
N GLY A 80 -4.55 -21.75 10.63
CA GLY A 80 -3.68 -20.67 11.14
C GLY A 80 -2.20 -20.94 10.89
N PRO A 81 -1.64 -22.07 11.37
CA PRO A 81 -0.26 -22.46 11.09
C PRO A 81 0.04 -22.60 9.60
N LYS A 82 -0.85 -23.23 8.82
CA LYS A 82 -0.66 -23.39 7.36
C LYS A 82 -0.60 -22.06 6.64
N ILE A 83 -1.58 -21.18 6.87
CA ILE A 83 -1.60 -19.84 6.27
C ILE A 83 -0.37 -19.05 6.71
N TYR A 84 0.03 -19.12 7.98
CA TYR A 84 1.23 -18.45 8.47
C TYR A 84 2.49 -18.96 7.78
N SER A 85 2.63 -20.28 7.62
CA SER A 85 3.75 -20.91 6.91
C SER A 85 3.75 -20.58 5.42
N PHE A 86 2.57 -20.46 4.79
CA PHE A 86 2.43 -20.06 3.40
C PHE A 86 2.86 -18.60 3.21
N ILE A 87 2.38 -17.69 4.07
CA ILE A 87 2.78 -16.29 4.03
C ILE A 87 4.29 -16.17 4.31
N ARG A 88 4.84 -16.81 5.33
CA ARG A 88 6.29 -16.74 5.62
C ARG A 88 7.17 -17.45 4.57
N GLY A 89 6.69 -18.55 4.02
CA GLY A 89 7.46 -19.49 3.19
C GLY A 89 7.30 -19.28 1.69
N THR A 90 6.35 -18.45 1.26
CA THR A 90 6.22 -18.10 -0.16
C THR A 90 7.44 -17.31 -0.61
N LYS A 91 8.33 -17.96 -1.37
CA LYS A 91 9.33 -17.27 -2.20
C LYS A 91 8.69 -16.16 -3.05
N GLN A 92 7.40 -16.29 -3.37
CA GLN A 92 6.60 -15.27 -4.06
C GLN A 92 6.50 -13.95 -3.28
N LEU A 93 6.53 -13.92 -1.94
CA LEU A 93 6.61 -12.65 -1.21
C LEU A 93 7.94 -11.94 -1.42
N GLN A 94 9.02 -12.69 -1.66
CA GLN A 94 10.29 -12.09 -2.05
C GLN A 94 10.19 -11.45 -3.44
N VAL A 95 9.50 -12.11 -4.38
CA VAL A 95 9.20 -11.53 -5.71
C VAL A 95 8.33 -10.28 -5.57
N LEU A 96 7.28 -10.31 -4.76
CA LEU A 96 6.42 -9.15 -4.49
C LEU A 96 7.22 -7.98 -3.89
N ARG A 97 8.18 -8.26 -3.00
CA ARG A 97 9.08 -7.25 -2.45
C ARG A 97 9.93 -6.60 -3.55
N PHE A 98 10.51 -7.40 -4.46
CA PHE A 98 11.27 -6.87 -5.59
C PHE A 98 10.39 -6.07 -6.54
N LEU A 99 9.18 -6.55 -6.85
CA LEU A 99 8.22 -5.81 -7.68
C LEU A 99 7.85 -4.47 -7.04
N GLY A 100 7.55 -4.44 -5.73
CA GLY A 100 7.25 -3.21 -5.02
C GLY A 100 8.40 -2.19 -5.06
N VAL A 101 9.64 -2.65 -4.85
CA VAL A 101 10.82 -1.77 -4.96
C VAL A 101 10.98 -1.26 -6.40
N SER A 102 10.83 -2.12 -7.41
CA SER A 102 10.96 -1.69 -8.81
C SER A 102 9.92 -0.64 -9.19
N ILE A 103 8.66 -0.80 -8.76
CA ILE A 103 7.59 0.14 -9.02
C ILE A 103 7.90 1.50 -8.36
N GLY A 104 8.40 1.49 -7.12
CA GLY A 104 8.81 2.70 -6.42
C GLY A 104 9.93 3.45 -7.14
N VAL A 105 10.97 2.74 -7.60
CA VAL A 105 12.08 3.33 -8.35
C VAL A 105 11.58 3.93 -9.67
N SER A 106 10.76 3.19 -10.42
CA SER A 106 10.18 3.67 -11.68
C SER A 106 9.34 4.93 -11.49
N GLN A 107 8.56 5.03 -10.40
CA GLN A 107 7.78 6.24 -10.10
C GLN A 107 8.67 7.45 -9.78
N ILE A 108 9.72 7.27 -8.98
CA ILE A 108 10.65 8.36 -8.65
C ILE A 108 11.35 8.85 -9.93
N LEU A 109 11.84 7.93 -10.75
CA LEU A 109 12.45 8.28 -12.04
C LEU A 109 11.48 9.04 -12.94
N ALA A 110 10.23 8.58 -13.05
CA ALA A 110 9.19 9.27 -13.82
C ALA A 110 8.97 10.70 -13.32
N MET A 111 8.86 10.91 -12.00
CA MET A 111 8.71 12.26 -11.41
C MET A 111 9.92 13.16 -11.68
N THR A 112 11.14 12.62 -11.60
CA THR A 112 12.33 13.42 -11.90
C THR A 112 12.43 13.81 -13.37
N LEU A 113 12.08 12.90 -14.29
CA LEU A 113 12.11 13.15 -15.73
C LEU A 113 11.03 14.14 -16.15
N THR A 114 9.82 14.06 -15.59
CA THR A 114 8.76 15.02 -15.89
C THR A 114 9.10 16.42 -15.40
N LEU A 115 9.66 16.56 -14.19
CA LEU A 115 10.11 17.84 -13.67
C LEU A 115 11.23 18.44 -14.52
N THR A 116 12.25 17.67 -14.85
CA THR A 116 13.38 18.14 -15.69
C THR A 116 12.94 18.54 -17.09
N LEU A 117 12.04 17.77 -17.72
CA LEU A 117 11.47 18.10 -19.03
C LEU A 117 10.60 19.37 -18.97
N LEU A 118 9.80 19.55 -17.91
CA LEU A 118 8.99 20.75 -17.73
C LEU A 118 9.89 22.00 -17.59
N TRP A 119 10.96 21.90 -16.81
CA TRP A 119 11.96 22.96 -16.68
C TRP A 119 12.65 23.28 -18.02
N ALA A 120 13.05 22.27 -18.79
CA ALA A 120 13.69 22.46 -20.08
C ALA A 120 12.77 23.21 -21.07
N LEU A 121 11.50 22.79 -21.17
CA LEU A 121 10.52 23.47 -22.03
C LEU A 121 10.19 24.89 -21.57
N TYR A 122 10.19 25.12 -20.26
CA TYR A 122 9.96 26.45 -19.70
C TYR A 122 11.12 27.40 -19.98
N TYR A 123 12.37 26.94 -19.81
CA TYR A 123 13.57 27.73 -20.09
C TYR A 123 13.75 27.99 -21.59
N ASP A 124 13.47 27.01 -22.45
CA ASP A 124 13.52 27.18 -23.91
C ASP A 124 12.57 28.30 -24.38
N ARG A 125 11.35 28.35 -23.82
CA ARG A 125 10.39 29.44 -24.10
C ARG A 125 10.77 30.80 -23.49
N ARG A 126 11.70 30.83 -22.54
CA ARG A 126 12.10 32.04 -21.81
C ARG A 126 13.49 32.54 -22.17
N ALA A 127 14.15 31.97 -23.19
CA ALA A 127 15.43 32.48 -23.67
C ALA A 127 15.34 34.01 -23.85
N PRO A 128 16.07 34.81 -23.03
CA PRO A 128 16.19 36.23 -23.29
C PRO A 128 16.97 36.39 -24.60
N ASP A 129 16.51 37.28 -25.48
CA ASP A 129 17.26 37.65 -26.67
C ASP A 129 18.73 37.95 -26.27
N PRO A 130 19.73 37.44 -26.99
CA PRO A 130 21.12 37.74 -26.68
C PRO A 130 21.31 39.27 -26.71
N PRO A 131 22.05 39.87 -25.76
CA PRO A 131 22.34 41.29 -25.81
C PRO A 131 23.01 41.58 -27.15
N GLU A 132 22.37 42.45 -27.93
CA GLU A 132 22.80 42.89 -29.25
C GLU A 132 24.29 43.29 -29.19
N GLN A 133 25.15 42.46 -29.78
CA GLN A 133 26.57 42.74 -29.92
C GLN A 133 26.75 43.84 -30.97
N GLY A 134 26.74 45.09 -30.54
CA GLY A 134 27.30 46.22 -31.29
C GLY A 134 28.80 46.33 -31.03
N LEU A 135 29.63 45.97 -32.02
CA LEU A 135 31.08 46.19 -32.06
C LEU A 135 31.39 47.57 -32.73
N PRO A 136 32.65 48.05 -32.75
CA PRO A 136 33.30 48.97 -31.81
C PRO A 136 33.49 50.40 -32.39
N GLY A 137 33.68 51.41 -31.55
CA GLY A 137 34.05 52.79 -31.94
C GLY A 137 35.18 53.33 -31.06
N PRO A 138 36.18 54.03 -31.63
CA PRO A 138 37.46 54.28 -30.97
C PRO A 138 37.47 55.54 -30.11
N ASP A 139 38.49 55.58 -29.24
CA ASP A 139 39.10 56.77 -28.63
C ASP A 139 38.33 57.49 -27.52
N SER A 140 38.71 57.24 -26.26
CA SER A 140 39.50 58.17 -25.44
C SER A 140 39.47 57.79 -23.94
N ALA A 141 40.62 57.39 -23.42
CA ALA A 141 40.98 57.50 -21.99
C ALA A 141 41.46 58.96 -21.74
N PRO A 142 41.61 59.50 -20.51
CA PRO A 142 42.14 58.85 -19.28
C PRO A 142 41.30 59.18 -18.01
N HIS A 143 41.39 58.48 -16.86
CA HIS A 143 42.41 58.62 -15.81
C HIS A 143 42.16 57.57 -14.69
N SER A 144 43.23 57.07 -14.08
CA SER A 144 43.30 56.22 -12.87
C SER A 144 43.59 57.10 -11.62
N PRO A 145 43.80 56.63 -10.36
CA PRO A 145 43.64 55.29 -9.74
C PRO A 145 42.97 55.31 -8.31
N CYS A 146 42.68 54.14 -7.71
CA CYS A 146 43.11 53.77 -6.33
C CYS A 146 42.61 52.39 -5.84
N GLN A 147 43.53 51.68 -5.18
CA GLN A 147 43.47 50.37 -4.52
C GLN A 147 42.62 50.32 -3.23
N GLY A 148 42.23 49.11 -2.82
CA GLY A 148 42.02 48.79 -1.39
C GLY A 148 41.15 47.55 -1.12
N GLN A 149 41.78 46.49 -0.61
CA GLN A 149 41.19 45.21 -0.21
C GLN A 149 40.67 45.25 1.25
N ASP A 150 39.82 44.29 1.59
CA ASP A 150 39.58 43.66 2.91
C ASP A 150 38.36 44.05 3.79
N THR A 151 37.44 43.07 3.84
CA THR A 151 36.70 42.51 4.99
C THR A 151 35.95 43.43 5.96
N ALA A 152 34.62 43.31 5.95
CA ALA A 152 33.81 43.25 7.17
C ALA A 152 32.48 42.51 6.93
N LYS A 153 32.27 41.39 7.64
CA LYS A 153 30.94 40.84 7.93
C LYS A 153 30.64 41.16 9.40
N PRO A 154 29.42 41.61 9.74
CA PRO A 154 28.64 40.81 10.68
C PRO A 154 27.15 40.70 10.29
N SER A 155 26.68 39.44 10.31
CA SER A 155 25.38 38.86 10.72
C SER A 155 24.02 39.61 10.68
N PRO A 156 22.90 38.85 10.74
CA PRO A 156 21.63 39.14 10.07
C PRO A 156 20.57 39.79 10.98
N ALA A 157 19.60 40.48 10.37
CA ALA A 157 18.31 40.75 10.99
C ALA A 157 17.24 39.80 10.40
N ARG A 158 16.54 39.11 11.31
CA ARG A 158 15.48 38.13 11.05
C ARG A 158 14.10 38.82 10.91
N PRO A 159 13.04 38.05 10.56
CA PRO A 159 11.84 38.49 9.87
C PRO A 159 10.67 38.75 10.80
N ALA A 160 9.63 39.39 10.26
CA ALA A 160 8.24 39.10 10.58
C ALA A 160 7.40 39.87 9.57
N GLU A 161 6.49 39.20 8.85
CA GLU A 161 5.07 39.59 8.78
C GLU A 161 4.28 38.33 8.40
N ALA A 162 3.64 37.75 9.41
CA ALA A 162 2.62 36.73 9.28
C ALA A 162 1.27 37.43 9.28
N TRP A 163 0.41 37.11 8.30
CA TRP A 163 -1.03 37.37 8.39
C TRP A 163 -1.79 36.16 7.87
N THR A 164 -2.46 35.47 8.80
CA THR A 164 -3.69 34.71 8.57
C THR A 164 -4.77 35.33 9.46
N PRO A 165 -6.02 35.34 9.02
CA PRO A 165 -7.03 34.72 9.88
C PRO A 165 -8.08 33.87 9.13
N ALA A 166 -8.31 32.69 9.71
CA ALA A 166 -9.57 31.95 9.92
C ALA A 166 -10.55 31.63 8.76
N LEU A 167 -10.86 30.32 8.69
CA LEU A 167 -12.00 29.67 8.03
C LEU A 167 -13.35 30.07 8.69
N PRO A 168 -14.49 29.93 7.97
CA PRO A 168 -15.30 28.72 8.19
C PRO A 168 -16.01 28.14 6.93
N ASN A 169 -16.14 26.81 6.96
CA ASN A 169 -17.19 25.95 6.40
C ASN A 169 -17.60 26.08 4.91
N GLY A 170 -17.25 25.07 4.11
CA GLY A 170 -17.79 24.83 2.77
C GLY A 170 -17.61 23.37 2.36
N HIS A 171 -18.67 22.58 2.49
CA HIS A 171 -18.77 21.16 2.15
C HIS A 171 -18.81 20.99 0.62
N THR A 172 -17.74 20.52 -0.01
CA THR A 172 -17.79 20.03 -1.41
C THR A 172 -17.75 18.50 -1.43
N GLN A 173 -18.93 17.96 -1.72
CA GLN A 173 -19.26 16.57 -1.94
C GLN A 173 -18.50 16.04 -3.16
N PHE A 174 -17.64 15.03 -2.95
CA PHE A 174 -17.08 14.19 -4.00
C PHE A 174 -18.11 13.09 -4.29
N GLU A 175 -18.85 13.21 -5.39
CA GLU A 175 -19.79 12.20 -5.86
C GLU A 175 -19.03 11.22 -6.78
N MET A 176 -19.00 9.94 -6.42
CA MET A 176 -18.55 8.84 -7.27
C MET A 176 -19.74 8.35 -8.08
N GLU A 177 -19.72 8.51 -9.41
CA GLU A 177 -20.65 7.82 -10.28
C GLU A 177 -20.40 6.30 -10.25
N GLN A 178 -21.48 5.56 -9.97
CA GLN A 178 -21.56 4.12 -10.10
C GLN A 178 -21.69 3.72 -11.57
N ILE A 179 -20.87 2.75 -11.98
CA ILE A 179 -21.01 2.02 -13.23
C ILE A 179 -22.03 0.89 -12.97
N SER A 180 -23.20 1.00 -13.58
CA SER A 180 -24.14 -0.11 -13.81
C SER A 180 -23.81 -0.82 -15.12
#